data_AF-A0A8C4Z350-F1
#
_entry.id   AF-A0A8C4Z350-F1
#
_cell.length_a   1.000
_cell.length_b   1.000
_cell.length_c   1.000
_cell.angle_alpha   90.00
_cell.angle_beta   90.00
_cell.angle_gamma   90.00
#
_symmetry.space_group_name_H-M   'P 1'
#
loop_
_entity.id
_entity.type
_entity.pdbx_description
1 polymer ?
#
loop_
_entity_poly.entity_id
_entity_poly.type
_entity_poly.pdbx_seq_one_letter_code
_entity_poly.pdbx_strand_id
1 'polypeptide(L)'
;MAAPPDEASLESLINKATNPMNKENDWESIKAFWDLLNNETEGPQLATRLLAHKIQSPQEWEALQALTLLETCMKNCGKRFHTEVAKFRFLNELIKVVSPKYLGSRAPEPVKKKVLEVMFSWTLGLPEETKIADAYQMLKKQGIVKQDPVLPHDTALPPPAPRATSALFEDEEKSKMLSRLLNSSHPEDLRAANKLINEMVQEFPVFVLLTRNAQRRCPSV
;
A
#
# COMPACT_ATOMS: atom_id res chain seq x y z
N MET A 1 23.62 -33.51 10.05
CA MET A 1 23.79 -32.09 9.72
C MET A 1 22.41 -31.44 9.84
N ALA A 2 22.23 -30.57 10.82
CA ALA A 2 21.01 -29.77 10.92
C ALA A 2 21.04 -28.74 9.78
N ALA A 3 19.90 -28.55 9.10
CA ALA A 3 19.75 -27.51 8.10
C ALA A 3 20.08 -26.14 8.73
N PRO A 4 20.69 -25.20 7.98
CA PRO A 4 20.92 -23.85 8.48
C PRO A 4 19.57 -23.20 8.87
N PRO A 5 19.56 -22.25 9.82
CA PRO A 5 18.34 -21.56 10.24
C PRO A 5 17.68 -20.95 9.01
N ASP A 6 16.38 -21.23 8.82
CA ASP A 6 15.55 -20.81 7.68
C ASP A 6 16.09 -19.54 7.01
N GLU A 7 16.76 -19.70 5.87
CA GLU A 7 16.99 -18.57 4.98
C GLU A 7 15.59 -18.07 4.62
N ALA A 8 15.23 -16.87 5.10
CA ALA A 8 13.88 -16.36 4.98
C ALA A 8 13.56 -16.20 3.48
N SER A 9 12.87 -17.18 2.89
CA SER A 9 12.50 -17.13 1.47
C SER A 9 11.24 -16.29 1.27
N LEU A 10 11.00 -15.84 0.04
CA LEU A 10 9.74 -15.15 -0.31
C LEU A 10 8.50 -15.99 0.03
N GLU A 11 8.56 -17.31 -0.13
CA GLU A 11 7.47 -18.23 0.26
C GLU A 11 7.25 -18.26 1.77
N SER A 12 8.32 -18.33 2.56
CA SER A 12 8.22 -18.35 4.03
C SER A 12 7.65 -17.02 4.54
N LEU A 13 8.17 -15.90 4.01
CA LEU A 13 7.77 -14.56 4.40
C LEU A 13 6.32 -14.24 4.03
N ILE A 14 5.86 -14.59 2.82
CA ILE A 14 4.46 -14.35 2.45
C ILE A 14 3.50 -15.20 3.28
N ASN A 15 3.89 -16.44 3.61
CA ASN A 15 3.04 -17.30 4.45
C ASN A 15 2.88 -16.75 5.86
N LYS A 16 3.93 -16.14 6.43
CA LYS A 16 3.85 -15.43 7.71
C LYS A 16 3.02 -14.15 7.60
N ALA A 17 3.31 -13.32 6.59
CA ALA A 17 2.63 -12.04 6.35
C ALA A 17 1.12 -12.18 6.08
N THR A 18 0.69 -13.30 5.48
CA THR A 18 -0.72 -13.53 5.13
C THR A 18 -1.34 -14.69 5.92
N ASN A 19 -0.80 -15.04 7.09
CA ASN A 19 -1.35 -16.14 7.87
C ASN A 19 -2.78 -15.80 8.32
N PRO A 20 -3.79 -16.66 8.05
CA PRO A 20 -5.17 -16.42 8.49
C PRO A 20 -5.32 -16.29 10.02
N MET A 21 -4.35 -16.79 10.79
CA MET A 21 -4.35 -16.73 12.25
C MET A 21 -3.78 -15.43 12.82
N ASN A 22 -3.25 -14.54 11.97
CA ASN A 22 -2.75 -13.24 12.39
C ASN A 22 -3.89 -12.40 12.98
N LYS A 23 -3.66 -11.76 14.13
CA LYS A 23 -4.67 -10.85 14.73
C LYS A 23 -4.69 -9.47 14.06
N GLU A 24 -3.57 -9.10 13.48
CA GLU A 24 -3.31 -7.85 12.77
C GLU A 24 -2.26 -8.09 11.69
N ASN A 25 -2.00 -7.10 10.82
CA ASN A 25 -0.98 -7.24 9.78
C ASN A 25 0.41 -7.44 10.40
N ASP A 26 1.12 -8.49 10.01
CA ASP A 26 2.51 -8.71 10.40
C ASP A 26 3.45 -7.81 9.58
N TRP A 27 3.64 -6.58 10.08
CA TRP A 27 4.47 -5.57 9.42
C TRP A 27 5.94 -5.95 9.34
N GLU A 28 6.44 -6.80 10.23
CA GLU A 28 7.82 -7.30 10.19
C GLU A 28 8.01 -8.23 8.98
N SER A 29 7.11 -9.21 8.82
CA SER A 29 7.12 -10.11 7.67
C SER A 29 6.83 -9.38 6.36
N ILE A 30 5.90 -8.41 6.37
CA ILE A 30 5.63 -7.55 5.20
C ILE A 30 6.90 -6.80 4.79
N LYS A 31 7.60 -6.20 5.76
CA LYS A 31 8.85 -5.47 5.51
C LYS A 31 9.93 -6.36 4.93
N ALA A 32 10.19 -7.48 5.59
CA ALA A 32 11.18 -8.44 5.14
C ALA A 32 10.87 -8.97 3.73
N PHE A 33 9.59 -9.17 3.38
CA PHE A 33 9.20 -9.66 2.06
C PHE A 33 9.59 -8.71 0.93
N TRP A 34 9.26 -7.41 1.04
CA TRP A 34 9.60 -6.47 -0.03
C TRP A 34 11.09 -6.09 -0.03
N ASP A 35 11.77 -6.15 1.11
CA ASP A 35 13.23 -6.04 1.20
C ASP A 35 13.90 -7.16 0.39
N LEU A 36 13.49 -8.42 0.61
CA LEU A 36 14.02 -9.57 -0.11
C LEU A 36 13.69 -9.54 -1.60
N LEU A 37 12.45 -9.20 -1.96
CA LEU A 37 11.97 -9.07 -3.34
C LEU A 37 12.88 -8.14 -4.14
N ASN A 38 13.28 -7.00 -3.57
CA ASN A 38 14.14 -6.03 -4.23
C ASN A 38 15.59 -6.53 -4.42
N ASN A 39 16.07 -7.37 -3.50
CA ASN A 39 17.43 -7.90 -3.50
C ASN A 39 17.59 -9.12 -4.42
N GLU A 40 16.51 -9.82 -4.76
CA GLU A 40 16.55 -10.99 -5.63
C GLU A 40 16.39 -10.63 -7.13
N THR A 41 17.11 -11.37 -7.98
CA THR A 41 17.02 -11.18 -9.45
C THR A 41 15.66 -11.65 -9.98
N GLU A 42 15.18 -12.82 -9.53
CA GLU A 42 13.87 -13.36 -9.91
C GLU A 42 12.75 -12.97 -8.93
N GLY A 43 13.07 -12.18 -7.90
CA GLY A 43 12.16 -11.77 -6.83
C GLY A 43 10.83 -11.21 -7.33
N PRO A 44 10.80 -10.21 -8.25
CA PRO A 44 9.55 -9.66 -8.77
C PRO A 44 8.61 -10.68 -9.43
N GLN A 45 9.15 -11.62 -10.20
CA GLN A 45 8.37 -12.63 -10.92
C GLN A 45 7.80 -13.67 -9.95
N LEU A 46 8.61 -14.08 -8.97
CA LEU A 46 8.18 -15.00 -7.92
C LEU A 46 7.13 -14.36 -7.00
N ALA A 47 7.39 -13.13 -6.55
CA ALA A 47 6.50 -12.40 -5.66
C ALA A 47 5.11 -12.18 -6.26
N THR A 48 5.02 -11.75 -7.53
CA THR A 48 3.72 -11.57 -8.20
C THR A 48 2.93 -12.88 -8.31
N ARG A 49 3.61 -14.02 -8.54
CA ARG A 49 2.98 -15.34 -8.55
C ARG A 49 2.42 -15.72 -7.17
N LEU A 50 3.22 -15.51 -6.12
CA LEU A 50 2.82 -15.83 -4.75
C LEU A 50 1.67 -14.93 -4.27
N LEU A 51 1.75 -13.62 -4.54
CA LEU A 51 0.69 -12.65 -4.24
C LEU A 51 -0.61 -13.01 -4.96
N ALA A 52 -0.55 -13.31 -6.25
CA ALA A 52 -1.74 -13.69 -7.02
C ALA A 52 -2.45 -14.92 -6.43
N HIS A 53 -1.69 -15.91 -5.95
CA HIS A 53 -2.25 -17.07 -5.29
C HIS A 53 -2.93 -16.70 -3.96
N LYS A 54 -2.28 -15.90 -3.10
CA LYS A 54 -2.83 -15.50 -1.80
C LYS A 54 -4.05 -14.58 -1.91
N ILE A 55 -4.09 -13.67 -2.88
CA ILE A 55 -5.23 -12.78 -3.13
C ILE A 55 -6.48 -13.57 -3.57
N GLN A 56 -6.30 -14.72 -4.22
CA GLN A 56 -7.39 -15.61 -4.61
C GLN A 56 -7.87 -16.53 -3.49
N SER A 57 -7.34 -16.39 -2.27
CA SER A 57 -7.74 -17.21 -1.13
C SER A 57 -9.24 -17.07 -0.85
N PRO A 58 -9.94 -18.18 -0.55
CA PRO A 58 -11.31 -18.11 -0.06
C PRO A 58 -11.40 -17.52 1.36
N GLN A 59 -10.29 -17.44 2.09
CA GLN A 59 -10.23 -16.84 3.42
C GLN A 59 -10.07 -15.33 3.27
N GLU A 60 -11.11 -14.59 3.66
CA GLU A 60 -11.17 -13.13 3.53
C GLU A 60 -9.92 -12.45 4.13
N TRP A 61 -9.53 -12.84 5.34
CA TRP A 61 -8.41 -12.21 6.04
C TRP A 61 -7.05 -12.48 5.40
N GLU A 62 -6.83 -13.67 4.84
CA GLU A 62 -5.59 -13.97 4.10
C GLU A 62 -5.51 -13.15 2.81
N ALA A 63 -6.62 -13.05 2.08
CA ALA A 63 -6.67 -12.28 0.84
C ALA A 63 -6.49 -10.78 1.09
N LEU A 64 -7.08 -10.24 2.17
CA LEU A 64 -6.89 -8.83 2.57
C LEU A 64 -5.44 -8.52 2.97
N GLN A 65 -4.82 -9.37 3.79
CA GLN A 65 -3.40 -9.23 4.14
C GLN A 65 -2.50 -9.28 2.88
N ALA A 66 -2.81 -10.17 1.92
CA ALA A 66 -2.09 -10.24 0.66
C ALA A 66 -2.23 -8.97 -0.19
N LEU A 67 -3.43 -8.34 -0.20
CA LEU A 67 -3.64 -7.06 -0.86
C LEU A 67 -2.88 -5.92 -0.15
N THR A 68 -2.82 -5.90 1.18
CA THR A 68 -2.00 -4.95 1.94
C THR A 68 -0.51 -5.13 1.65
N LEU A 69 -0.03 -6.36 1.56
CA LEU A 69 1.35 -6.65 1.16
C LEU A 69 1.62 -6.17 -0.27
N LEU A 70 0.72 -6.42 -1.22
CA LEU A 70 0.83 -5.93 -2.60
C LEU A 70 0.91 -4.40 -2.67
N GLU A 71 0.04 -3.69 -1.94
CA GLU A 71 0.09 -2.22 -1.85
C GLU A 71 1.42 -1.73 -1.30
N THR A 72 1.95 -2.42 -0.28
CA THR A 72 3.23 -2.06 0.35
C THR A 72 4.41 -2.36 -0.58
N CYS A 73 4.36 -3.45 -1.35
CA CYS A 73 5.35 -3.75 -2.38
C CYS A 73 5.31 -2.70 -3.49
N MET A 74 4.14 -2.30 -3.97
CA MET A 74 4.02 -1.24 -4.99
C MET A 74 4.56 0.12 -4.51
N LYS A 75 4.51 0.38 -3.20
CA LYS A 75 5.07 1.60 -2.59
C LYS A 75 6.58 1.58 -2.42
N ASN A 76 7.14 0.44 -1.99
CA ASN A 76 8.53 0.34 -1.58
C ASN A 76 9.44 -0.35 -2.61
N CYS A 77 8.87 -0.98 -3.63
CA CYS A 77 9.62 -1.59 -4.73
C CYS A 77 9.72 -0.65 -5.92
N GLY A 78 10.81 -0.79 -6.68
CA GLY A 78 11.05 -0.01 -7.88
C GLY A 78 10.35 -0.56 -9.14
N LYS A 79 10.69 0.07 -10.27
CA LYS A 79 10.13 -0.22 -11.61
C LYS A 79 10.12 -1.71 -12.00
N ARG A 80 11.09 -2.50 -11.53
CA ARG A 80 11.17 -3.95 -11.79
C ARG A 80 9.89 -4.67 -11.33
N PHE A 81 9.40 -4.35 -10.14
CA PHE A 81 8.18 -4.94 -9.60
C PHE A 81 6.93 -4.36 -10.28
N HIS A 82 6.87 -3.05 -10.49
CA HIS A 82 5.75 -2.39 -11.17
C HIS A 82 5.51 -2.99 -12.56
N THR A 83 6.59 -3.24 -13.32
CA THR A 83 6.53 -3.85 -14.65
C THR A 83 5.93 -5.27 -14.62
N GLU A 84 6.21 -6.07 -13.59
CA GLU A 84 5.60 -7.39 -13.43
C GLU A 84 4.12 -7.30 -13.09
N VAL A 85 3.74 -6.39 -12.19
CA VAL A 85 2.34 -6.13 -11.80
C VAL A 85 1.51 -5.60 -12.98
N ALA A 86 2.10 -4.78 -13.85
CA ALA A 86 1.45 -4.21 -15.02
C ALA A 86 1.25 -5.20 -16.18
N LYS A 87 1.80 -6.42 -16.11
CA LYS A 87 1.55 -7.44 -17.13
C LYS A 87 0.16 -8.04 -16.99
N PHE A 88 -0.51 -8.31 -18.12
CA PHE A 88 -1.77 -9.05 -18.12
C PHE A 88 -1.70 -10.40 -17.40
N ARG A 89 -0.52 -11.03 -17.34
CA ARG A 89 -0.30 -12.24 -16.54
C ARG A 89 -0.74 -12.05 -15.08
N PHE A 90 -0.39 -10.92 -14.45
CA PHE A 90 -0.78 -10.62 -13.08
C PHE A 90 -2.17 -9.97 -13.02
N LEU A 91 -2.46 -9.00 -13.89
CA LEU A 91 -3.76 -8.32 -13.91
C LEU A 91 -4.94 -9.29 -14.11
N ASN A 92 -4.76 -10.33 -14.91
CA ASN A 92 -5.79 -11.36 -15.11
C ASN A 92 -6.10 -12.14 -13.83
N GLU A 93 -5.15 -12.31 -12.93
CA GLU A 93 -5.39 -12.93 -11.62
C GLU A 93 -6.27 -12.05 -10.74
N LEU A 94 -6.08 -10.73 -10.77
CA LEU A 94 -6.99 -9.78 -10.09
C LEU A 94 -8.38 -9.74 -10.74
N ILE A 95 -8.45 -9.76 -12.07
CA ILE A 95 -9.72 -9.80 -12.81
C ILE A 95 -10.54 -11.04 -12.45
N LYS A 96 -9.90 -12.21 -12.28
CA LYS A 96 -10.58 -13.43 -11.84
C LYS A 96 -11.26 -13.27 -10.48
N VAL A 97 -10.67 -12.51 -9.56
CA VAL A 97 -11.22 -12.27 -8.20
C VAL A 97 -12.53 -11.50 -8.27
N VAL A 98 -12.62 -10.49 -9.14
CA VAL A 98 -13.80 -9.59 -9.22
C VAL A 98 -14.84 -10.02 -10.23
N SER A 99 -14.46 -10.81 -11.25
CA SER A 99 -15.35 -11.20 -12.33
C SER A 99 -16.27 -12.36 -11.92
N PRO A 100 -17.60 -12.22 -12.06
CA PRO A 100 -18.57 -13.29 -11.77
C PRO A 100 -18.37 -14.56 -12.62
N LYS A 101 -17.67 -14.45 -13.76
CA LYS A 101 -17.32 -15.59 -14.62
C LYS A 101 -16.29 -16.54 -13.99
N TYR A 102 -15.60 -16.09 -12.94
CA TYR A 102 -14.54 -16.83 -12.27
C TYR A 102 -14.82 -16.92 -10.76
N LEU A 103 -14.12 -16.12 -9.94
CA LEU A 103 -14.23 -16.16 -8.49
C LEU A 103 -15.22 -15.12 -7.95
N GLY A 104 -15.63 -14.13 -8.73
CA GLY A 104 -16.39 -12.97 -8.25
C GLY A 104 -17.72 -13.28 -7.56
N SER A 105 -18.34 -14.42 -7.88
CA SER A 105 -19.57 -14.86 -7.21
C SER A 105 -19.34 -15.47 -5.82
N ARG A 106 -18.13 -15.95 -5.52
CA ARG A 106 -17.76 -16.57 -4.24
C ARG A 106 -16.74 -15.78 -3.42
N ALA A 107 -16.01 -14.87 -4.06
CA ALA A 107 -15.03 -14.04 -3.40
C ALA A 107 -15.72 -13.08 -2.41
N PRO A 108 -15.18 -12.89 -1.20
CA PRO A 108 -15.76 -11.97 -0.23
C PRO A 108 -15.88 -10.55 -0.78
N GLU A 109 -16.97 -9.86 -0.47
CA GLU A 109 -17.21 -8.50 -0.96
C GLU A 109 -16.09 -7.51 -0.57
N PRO A 110 -15.55 -7.52 0.67
CA PRO A 110 -14.43 -6.65 1.03
C PRO A 110 -13.19 -6.87 0.15
N VAL A 111 -12.89 -8.11 -0.21
CA VAL A 111 -11.75 -8.46 -1.07
C VAL A 111 -11.96 -7.91 -2.47
N LYS A 112 -13.15 -8.11 -3.06
CA LYS A 112 -13.47 -7.58 -4.40
C LYS A 112 -13.37 -6.06 -4.45
N LYS A 113 -13.96 -5.39 -3.45
CA LYS A 113 -13.88 -3.94 -3.32
C LYS A 113 -12.42 -3.46 -3.26
N LYS A 114 -11.60 -4.09 -2.42
CA LYS A 114 -10.19 -3.74 -2.26
C LYS A 114 -9.38 -3.97 -3.52
N VAL A 115 -9.63 -5.06 -4.27
CA VAL A 115 -9.00 -5.30 -5.58
C VAL A 115 -9.31 -4.15 -6.56
N LEU A 116 -10.57 -3.71 -6.63
CA LEU A 116 -10.97 -2.62 -7.51
C LEU A 116 -10.34 -1.28 -7.11
N GLU A 117 -10.27 -0.99 -5.81
CA GLU A 117 -9.56 0.18 -5.27
C GLU A 117 -8.09 0.17 -5.66
N VAL A 118 -7.41 -0.96 -5.46
CA VAL A 118 -5.99 -1.14 -5.80
C VAL A 118 -5.78 -0.94 -7.31
N MET A 119 -6.56 -1.60 -8.15
CA MET A 119 -6.46 -1.44 -9.61
C MET A 119 -6.72 0.00 -10.06
N PHE A 120 -7.76 0.66 -9.52
CA PHE A 120 -8.07 2.05 -9.84
C PHE A 120 -6.94 2.99 -9.42
N SER A 121 -6.37 2.80 -8.22
CA SER A 121 -5.25 3.62 -7.72
C SER A 121 -4.05 3.59 -8.67
N TRP A 122 -3.76 2.44 -9.29
CA TRP A 122 -2.67 2.32 -10.25
C TRP A 122 -2.97 2.99 -11.58
N THR A 123 -4.24 3.08 -12.01
CA THR A 123 -4.58 3.86 -13.22
C THR A 123 -4.24 5.34 -13.08
N LEU A 124 -4.22 5.85 -11.84
CA LEU A 124 -3.87 7.23 -11.52
C LEU A 124 -2.37 7.39 -11.21
N GLY A 125 -1.80 6.42 -10.48
CA GLY A 125 -0.41 6.48 -10.01
C GLY A 125 0.64 6.00 -11.02
N LEU A 126 0.25 5.23 -12.03
CA LEU A 126 1.12 4.65 -13.05
C LEU A 126 0.53 4.87 -14.46
N PRO A 127 0.34 6.13 -14.90
CA PRO A 127 -0.30 6.43 -16.18
C PRO A 127 0.46 5.89 -17.40
N GLU A 128 1.76 5.62 -17.26
CA GLU A 128 2.58 5.00 -18.29
C GLU A 128 2.26 3.51 -18.53
N GLU A 129 1.69 2.83 -17.53
CA GLU A 129 1.33 1.41 -17.60
C GLU A 129 -0.08 1.22 -18.17
N THR A 130 -0.22 1.47 -19.48
CA THR A 130 -1.52 1.50 -20.20
C THR A 130 -2.36 0.22 -20.02
N LYS A 131 -1.71 -0.94 -19.85
CA LYS A 131 -2.39 -2.22 -19.63
C LYS A 131 -3.26 -2.24 -18.38
N ILE A 132 -2.86 -1.51 -17.33
CA ILE A 132 -3.63 -1.38 -16.09
C ILE A 132 -4.92 -0.60 -16.38
N ALA A 133 -4.80 0.52 -17.10
CA ALA A 133 -5.95 1.31 -17.51
C ALA A 133 -6.89 0.49 -18.42
N ASP A 134 -6.36 -0.22 -19.41
CA ASP A 134 -7.15 -1.07 -20.30
C ASP A 134 -7.92 -2.16 -19.55
N ALA A 135 -7.26 -2.86 -18.61
CA ALA A 135 -7.88 -3.87 -17.76
C ALA A 135 -9.02 -3.28 -16.92
N TYR A 136 -8.79 -2.11 -16.31
CA TYR A 136 -9.80 -1.44 -15.49
C TYR A 136 -10.99 -0.93 -16.33
N GLN A 137 -10.73 -0.33 -17.50
CA GLN A 137 -11.79 0.10 -18.42
C GLN A 137 -12.59 -1.09 -18.97
N MET A 138 -11.96 -2.24 -19.20
CA MET A 138 -12.66 -3.47 -19.57
C MET A 138 -13.65 -3.89 -18.47
N LEU A 139 -13.25 -3.85 -17.20
CA LEU A 139 -14.15 -4.16 -16.07
C LEU A 139 -15.34 -3.20 -16.00
N LYS A 140 -15.13 -1.91 -16.29
CA LYS A 140 -16.23 -0.91 -16.41
C LYS A 140 -17.19 -1.25 -17.55
N LYS A 141 -16.65 -1.54 -18.74
CA LYS A 141 -17.46 -1.91 -19.92
C LYS A 141 -18.30 -3.17 -19.70
N GLN A 142 -17.81 -4.11 -18.89
CA GLN A 142 -18.53 -5.34 -18.53
C GLN A 142 -19.54 -5.14 -17.40
N GLY A 143 -19.66 -3.93 -16.84
CA GLY A 143 -20.55 -3.63 -15.71
C GLY A 143 -20.11 -4.21 -14.37
N ILE A 144 -18.87 -4.73 -14.29
CA ILE A 144 -18.27 -5.22 -13.04
C ILE A 144 -17.95 -4.02 -12.14
N VAL A 145 -17.41 -2.94 -12.73
CA VAL A 145 -17.22 -1.65 -12.06
C VAL A 145 -18.32 -0.70 -12.53
N LYS A 146 -19.26 -0.39 -11.65
CA LYS A 146 -20.36 0.54 -11.94
C LYS A 146 -19.96 2.00 -11.73
N GLN A 147 -19.21 2.24 -10.66
CA GLN A 147 -18.69 3.54 -10.28
C GLN A 147 -17.23 3.38 -9.88
N ASP A 148 -16.41 4.37 -10.21
CA ASP A 148 -15.02 4.37 -9.75
C ASP A 148 -15.01 4.43 -8.22
N PRO A 149 -14.18 3.61 -7.55
CA PRO A 149 -14.13 3.62 -6.12
C PRO A 149 -13.66 5.00 -5.67
N VAL A 150 -14.31 5.50 -4.62
CA VAL A 150 -13.72 6.57 -3.85
C VAL A 150 -12.53 5.94 -3.16
N LEU A 151 -11.36 6.08 -3.79
CA LEU A 151 -10.12 5.85 -3.07
C LEU A 151 -10.23 6.67 -1.80
N PRO A 152 -9.66 6.19 -0.69
CA PRO A 152 -9.19 7.13 0.30
C PRO A 152 -8.32 8.13 -0.46
N HIS A 153 -8.92 9.24 -0.90
CA HIS A 153 -8.33 10.52 -0.70
C HIS A 153 -7.91 10.39 0.75
N ASP A 154 -6.61 10.24 0.97
CA ASP A 154 -5.95 10.95 2.05
C ASP A 154 -6.83 12.13 2.30
N THR A 155 -7.63 12.04 3.38
CA THR A 155 -8.80 12.89 3.58
C THR A 155 -8.37 14.21 3.01
N ALA A 156 -9.04 14.73 1.98
CA ALA A 156 -9.07 16.16 1.91
C ALA A 156 -9.48 16.48 3.33
N LEU A 157 -8.53 16.93 4.16
CA LEU A 157 -8.85 17.56 5.41
C LEU A 157 -10.02 18.43 4.96
N PRO A 158 -11.26 18.20 5.43
CA PRO A 158 -12.35 19.08 5.06
C PRO A 158 -11.76 20.47 5.17
N PRO A 159 -11.80 21.35 4.14
CA PRO A 159 -11.10 22.64 4.20
C PRO A 159 -11.42 23.17 5.58
N PRO A 160 -10.40 23.28 6.46
CA PRO A 160 -10.53 23.02 7.89
C PRO A 160 -11.88 23.54 8.32
N ALA A 161 -12.84 22.64 8.62
CA ALA A 161 -14.19 23.04 9.03
C ALA A 161 -13.97 24.21 9.96
N PRO A 162 -14.44 25.44 9.66
CA PRO A 162 -13.86 26.69 10.17
C PRO A 162 -13.60 26.47 11.64
N ARG A 163 -12.33 26.19 11.98
CA ARG A 163 -12.03 25.38 13.15
C ARG A 163 -12.66 26.11 14.30
N ALA A 164 -13.61 25.46 14.97
CA ALA A 164 -13.88 25.76 16.34
C ALA A 164 -12.53 25.63 17.03
N THR A 165 -11.89 26.78 17.16
CA THR A 165 -10.72 27.07 17.94
C THR A 165 -11.01 26.60 19.36
N SER A 166 -10.58 25.39 19.71
CA SER A 166 -10.26 25.01 21.10
C SER A 166 -9.85 23.53 21.20
N ALA A 167 -8.76 23.31 21.94
CA ALA A 167 -8.52 22.13 22.78
C ALA A 167 -7.69 20.93 22.29
N LEU A 168 -6.90 20.98 21.19
CA LEU A 168 -5.87 19.92 20.95
C LEU A 168 -4.47 20.42 20.55
N PHE A 169 -4.32 21.72 20.27
CA PHE A 169 -3.03 22.41 20.23
C PHE A 169 -2.93 23.35 21.45
N GLU A 170 -3.01 22.80 22.64
CA GLU A 170 -2.79 23.55 23.90
C GLU A 170 -1.69 22.88 24.71
N ASP A 171 -0.56 22.61 24.06
CA ASP A 171 0.68 22.46 24.81
C ASP A 171 1.75 23.34 24.16
N GLU A 172 1.52 24.65 24.29
CA GLU A 172 2.48 25.69 23.92
C GLU A 172 3.86 25.40 24.54
N GLU A 173 3.91 24.70 25.67
CA GLU A 173 5.13 24.22 26.30
C GLU A 173 5.87 23.19 25.45
N LYS A 174 5.18 22.20 24.86
CA LYS A 174 5.83 21.19 24.00
C LYS A 174 6.37 21.77 22.72
N SER A 175 5.66 22.73 22.10
CA SER A 175 6.13 23.44 20.90
C SER A 175 7.33 24.36 21.21
N LYS A 176 7.29 25.07 22.34
CA LYS A 176 8.43 25.86 22.83
C LYS A 176 9.61 24.97 23.20
N MET A 177 9.37 23.82 23.81
CA MET A 177 10.39 22.85 24.18
C MET A 177 11.06 22.29 22.94
N LEU A 178 10.30 21.85 21.94
CA LEU A 178 10.85 21.39 20.66
C LEU A 178 11.68 22.48 19.97
N SER A 179 11.17 23.72 19.93
CA SER A 179 11.88 24.86 19.33
C SER A 179 13.16 25.24 20.07
N ARG A 180 13.18 25.11 21.41
CA ARG A 180 14.41 25.31 22.21
C ARG A 180 15.43 24.22 21.96
N LEU A 181 14.99 22.96 21.91
CA LEU A 181 15.86 21.81 21.70
C LEU A 181 16.49 21.82 20.30
N LEU A 182 15.75 22.24 19.27
CA LEU A 182 16.24 22.37 17.90
C LEU A 182 17.22 23.53 17.69
N ASN A 183 17.10 24.61 18.48
CA ASN A 183 17.98 25.77 18.41
C ASN A 183 19.20 25.68 19.35
N SER A 184 19.33 24.59 20.13
CA SER A 184 20.48 24.37 21.01
C SER A 184 21.68 23.81 20.24
N SER A 185 22.90 24.21 20.65
CA SER A 185 24.16 23.69 20.10
C SER A 185 24.66 22.44 20.84
N HIS A 186 23.94 22.00 21.88
CA HIS A 186 24.30 20.80 22.64
C HIS A 186 23.78 19.53 21.95
N PRO A 187 24.64 18.49 21.80
CA PRO A 187 24.27 17.26 21.08
C PRO A 187 23.17 16.45 21.78
N GLU A 188 22.96 16.63 23.09
CA GLU A 188 21.91 15.94 23.84
C GLU A 188 20.52 16.54 23.59
N ASP A 189 20.44 17.86 23.44
CA ASP A 189 19.18 18.57 23.15
C ASP A 189 18.67 18.24 21.74
N LEU A 190 19.58 18.16 20.77
CA LEU A 190 19.25 17.73 19.40
C LEU A 190 18.77 16.27 19.37
N ARG A 191 19.30 15.40 20.23
CA ARG A 191 18.78 14.02 20.36
C ARG A 191 17.38 13.99 20.97
N ALA A 192 17.11 14.83 21.98
CA ALA A 192 15.78 14.96 22.56
C ALA A 192 14.76 15.52 21.55
N ALA A 193 15.12 16.53 20.75
CA ALA A 193 14.29 17.05 19.66
C ALA A 193 13.94 15.97 18.63
N ASN A 194 14.94 15.21 18.18
CA ASN A 194 14.72 14.13 17.20
C ASN A 194 13.84 13.00 17.75
N LYS A 195 13.92 12.71 19.06
CA LYS A 195 13.02 11.76 19.71
C LYS A 195 11.58 12.28 19.76
N LEU A 196 11.40 13.56 20.09
CA LEU A 196 10.09 14.22 20.14
C LEU A 196 9.43 14.30 18.76
N ILE A 197 10.24 14.57 17.72
CA ILE A 197 9.79 14.56 16.31
C ILE A 197 9.36 13.16 15.90
N ASN A 198 10.12 12.12 16.26
CA ASN A 198 9.76 10.73 15.92
C ASN A 198 8.47 10.26 16.62
N GLU A 199 8.21 10.69 17.85
CA GLU A 199 6.92 10.45 18.53
C GLU A 199 5.76 11.16 17.82
N MET A 200 6.01 12.30 17.15
CA MET A 200 5.00 13.05 16.40
C MET A 200 4.81 12.55 14.95
N VAL A 201 5.72 11.75 14.40
CA VAL A 201 5.81 11.40 12.96
C VAL A 201 5.18 10.04 12.60
N GLN A 202 4.65 9.27 13.56
CA GLN A 202 4.14 7.91 13.29
C GLN A 202 2.91 7.76 12.36
N GLU A 203 2.46 8.81 11.67
CA GLU A 203 1.23 8.78 10.86
C GLU A 203 1.42 9.47 9.49
N PHE A 204 2.41 9.08 8.66
CA PHE A 204 2.47 9.57 7.26
C PHE A 204 3.03 8.56 6.24
N PRO A 205 2.18 7.91 5.43
CA PRO A 205 2.61 7.07 4.30
C PRO A 205 2.91 7.86 3.02
N VAL A 206 4.07 7.56 2.41
CA VAL A 206 4.74 8.22 1.26
C VAL A 206 4.02 8.15 -0.10
N PHE A 207 2.81 7.56 -0.19
CA PHE A 207 2.07 7.47 -1.45
C PHE A 207 1.61 8.84 -2.00
N VAL A 208 1.59 9.87 -1.15
CA VAL A 208 1.14 11.24 -1.47
C VAL A 208 2.11 12.00 -2.39
N LEU A 209 3.40 11.62 -2.46
CA LEU A 209 4.34 12.35 -3.33
C LEU A 209 4.19 12.03 -4.82
N LEU A 210 3.70 10.84 -5.16
CA LEU A 210 3.52 10.45 -6.55
C LEU A 210 2.20 11.00 -7.13
N THR A 211 1.11 11.02 -6.36
CA THR A 211 -0.18 11.59 -6.79
C THR A 211 -0.16 13.12 -6.91
N ARG A 212 0.62 13.82 -6.06
CA ARG A 212 0.76 15.29 -6.14
C ARG A 212 1.42 15.79 -7.43
N ASN A 213 2.27 14.98 -8.07
CA ASN A 213 2.97 15.38 -9.30
C ASN A 213 2.13 15.16 -10.57
N ALA A 214 1.17 14.24 -10.57
CA ALA A 214 0.28 14.00 -11.71
C ALA A 214 -0.83 15.06 -11.83
N GLN A 215 -1.40 15.52 -10.70
CA GLN A 215 -2.50 16.52 -10.70
C GLN A 215 -2.03 17.95 -11.08
N ARG A 216 -0.72 18.24 -11.05
CA ARG A 216 -0.17 19.56 -11.39
C ARG A 216 0.08 19.78 -12.88
N ARG A 217 -0.19 18.79 -13.75
CA ARG A 217 0.18 18.84 -15.19
C ARG A 217 -0.97 18.82 -16.20
N CYS A 218 -2.23 18.96 -15.78
CA CYS A 218 -3.33 19.10 -16.74
C CYS A 218 -3.99 20.49 -16.63
N PRO A 219 -3.86 21.36 -17.64
CA PRO A 219 -4.66 22.58 -17.72
C PRO A 219 -6.11 22.20 -18.06
N SER A 220 -7.04 22.82 -17.34
CA SER A 220 -8.48 22.71 -17.56
C SER A 220 -8.83 23.12 -19.00
N VAL A 221 -9.46 22.22 -19.75
CA VAL A 221 -10.24 22.53 -20.96
C VAL A 221 -11.60 21.86 -20.84
#